data_AF-A0A2I6QJU4-F1
#
_entry.id   AF-A0A2I6QJU4-F1
#
_cell.length_a   1.000
_cell.length_b   1.000
_cell.length_c   1.000
_cell.angle_alpha   90.00
_cell.angle_beta   90.00
_cell.angle_gamma   90.00
#
_symmetry.space_group_name_H-M   'P 1'
#
loop_
_entity.id
_entity.type
_entity.pdbx_description
1 polymer ?
#
loop_
_entity_poly.entity_id
_entity_poly.type
_entity_poly.pdbx_seq_one_letter_code
_entity_poly.pdbx_strand_id
1 'polypeptide(L)'
;MLHLTAELARQMGKKICVLFIDWEAQFSCTINYVQSLRELYTDVIEEFYWVALPLTTQNSLSQYQPEWQSLGTWMSNGYVNLPKTAITDPDFFCLLPARHDLRTICT
;
A
#
# COMPACT_ATOMS: atom_id res chain seq x y z
N MET A 1 -7.34 13.54 -7.57
CA MET A 1 -8.29 12.58 -8.18
C MET A 1 -9.39 12.14 -7.23
N LEU A 2 -9.09 11.72 -5.98
CA LEU A 2 -10.09 11.21 -5.02
C LEU A 2 -11.34 12.11 -4.87
N HIS A 3 -11.15 13.43 -4.69
CA HIS A 3 -12.25 14.40 -4.55
C HIS A 3 -13.27 14.32 -5.72
N LEU A 4 -12.77 14.33 -6.96
CA LEU A 4 -13.62 14.27 -8.16
C LEU A 4 -14.32 12.91 -8.30
N THR A 5 -13.58 11.83 -8.04
CA THR A 5 -14.14 10.47 -8.08
C THR A 5 -15.26 10.30 -7.04
N ALA A 6 -15.06 10.82 -5.83
CA ALA A 6 -16.06 10.79 -4.76
C ALA A 6 -17.32 11.59 -5.12
N GLU A 7 -17.15 12.77 -5.73
CA GLU A 7 -18.28 13.59 -6.17
C GLU A 7 -19.11 12.88 -7.26
N LEU A 8 -18.47 12.32 -8.28
CA LEU A 8 -19.15 11.56 -9.32
C LEU A 8 -19.81 10.30 -8.76
N ALA A 9 -19.15 9.59 -7.84
CA ALA A 9 -19.73 8.41 -7.19
C ALA A 9 -21.00 8.77 -6.41
N ARG A 10 -21.05 9.90 -5.70
CA ARG A 10 -22.26 10.42 -5.06
C ARG A 10 -23.37 10.71 -6.07
N GLN A 11 -23.04 11.40 -7.16
CA GLN A 11 -24.02 11.73 -8.21
C GLN A 11 -24.61 10.47 -8.87
N MET A 12 -23.78 9.43 -9.03
CA MET A 12 -24.18 8.15 -9.63
C MET A 12 -24.81 7.17 -8.63
N GLY A 13 -24.85 7.51 -7.33
CA GLY A 13 -25.29 6.59 -6.28
C GLY A 13 -24.43 5.31 -6.19
N LYS A 14 -23.14 5.42 -6.49
CA LYS A 14 -22.18 4.32 -6.46
C LYS A 14 -21.23 4.47 -5.27
N LYS A 15 -20.71 3.34 -4.80
CA LYS A 15 -19.63 3.28 -3.83
C LYS A 15 -18.31 3.01 -4.53
N ILE A 16 -17.21 3.42 -3.90
CA ILE A 16 -15.85 3.22 -4.40
C ILE A 16 -14.98 2.51 -3.36
N CYS A 17 -14.00 1.74 -3.83
CA CYS A 17 -12.95 1.19 -2.97
C CYS A 17 -11.66 1.98 -3.19
N VAL A 18 -10.93 2.25 -2.11
CA VAL A 18 -9.66 2.98 -2.16
C VAL A 18 -8.54 2.06 -1.71
N LEU A 19 -7.52 1.92 -2.56
CA LEU A 19 -6.27 1.26 -2.24
C LEU A 19 -5.18 2.31 -2.03
N PHE A 20 -4.73 2.46 -0.79
CA PHE A 20 -3.60 3.30 -0.42
C PHE A 20 -2.39 2.43 -0.17
N ILE A 21 -1.37 2.53 -1.03
CA ILE A 21 -0.13 1.77 -0.90
C ILE A 21 0.93 2.63 -0.23
N ASP A 22 1.36 2.20 0.95
CA ASP A 22 2.41 2.83 1.74
C ASP A 22 3.74 2.16 1.38
N TRP A 23 4.54 2.82 0.53
CA TRP A 23 5.76 2.24 -0.04
C TRP A 23 7.03 2.55 0.78
N GLU A 24 7.09 3.75 1.33
CA GLU A 24 8.20 4.29 2.12
C GLU A 24 7.59 5.01 3.32
N ALA A 25 8.13 4.81 4.53
CA ALA A 25 7.58 5.35 5.79
C ALA A 25 7.09 6.80 5.59
N GLN A 26 5.78 6.99 5.53
CA GLN A 26 5.23 8.31 5.24
C GLN A 26 5.42 9.25 6.43
N PHE A 27 5.56 10.55 6.14
CA PHE A 27 5.57 11.56 7.19
C PHE A 27 4.23 11.56 7.95
N SER A 28 4.29 11.85 9.24
CA SER A 28 3.09 11.89 10.09
C SER A 28 2.01 12.85 9.57
N CYS A 29 2.41 13.96 8.92
CA CYS A 29 1.44 14.88 8.30
C CYS A 29 0.68 14.23 7.14
N THR A 30 1.36 13.44 6.31
CA THR A 30 0.72 12.68 5.22
C THR A 30 -0.23 11.65 5.77
N ILE A 31 0.18 10.91 6.82
CA ILE A 31 -0.66 9.89 7.45
C ILE A 31 -1.94 10.52 8.01
N ASN A 32 -1.82 11.60 8.79
CA ASN A 32 -2.97 12.30 9.35
C ASN A 32 -3.89 12.85 8.24
N TYR A 33 -3.32 13.37 7.16
CA TYR A 33 -4.12 13.88 6.05
C TYR A 33 -4.90 12.76 5.34
N VAL A 34 -4.27 11.62 5.07
CA VAL A 34 -4.96 10.45 4.48
C VAL A 34 -6.07 9.93 5.39
N GLN A 35 -5.85 9.89 6.70
CA GLN A 35 -6.89 9.53 7.67
C GLN A 35 -8.07 10.51 7.60
N SER A 36 -7.81 11.81 7.53
CA SER A 36 -8.87 12.81 7.38
C SER A 36 -9.67 12.64 6.07
N LEU A 37 -9.02 12.24 4.97
CA LEU A 37 -9.69 11.93 3.71
C LEU A 37 -10.55 10.67 3.81
N ARG A 38 -10.07 9.62 4.48
CA ARG A 38 -10.85 8.41 4.74
C ARG A 38 -12.13 8.76 5.51
N GLU A 39 -12.03 9.58 6.55
CA GLU A 39 -13.18 10.02 7.33
C GLU A 39 -14.15 10.86 6.51
N LEU A 40 -13.63 11.85 5.77
CA LEU A 40 -14.41 12.78 4.93
C LEU A 40 -15.26 12.07 3.88
N TYR A 41 -14.79 10.93 3.37
CA TYR A 41 -15.44 10.18 2.29
C TYR A 41 -16.05 8.86 2.74
N THR A 42 -16.26 8.66 4.04
CA THR A 42 -16.91 7.44 4.61
C THR A 42 -18.31 7.20 4.01
N ASP A 43 -18.98 8.26 3.56
CA ASP A 43 -20.29 8.17 2.92
C ASP A 43 -20.26 7.54 1.53
N VAL A 44 -19.12 7.53 0.84
CA VAL A 44 -19.00 7.01 -0.53
C VAL A 44 -17.98 5.89 -0.67
N ILE A 45 -17.00 5.83 0.24
CA ILE A 45 -16.02 4.76 0.29
C ILE A 45 -16.66 3.54 0.96
N GLU A 46 -16.66 2.42 0.26
CA GLU A 46 -17.09 1.12 0.79
C GLU A 46 -15.97 0.49 1.59
N GLU A 47 -14.79 0.33 0.97
CA GLU A 47 -13.61 -0.23 1.60
C GLU A 47 -12.39 0.66 1.39
N PHE A 48 -11.61 0.82 2.46
CA PHE A 48 -10.35 1.57 2.44
C PHE A 48 -9.21 0.65 2.87
N TYR A 49 -8.43 0.20 1.89
CA TYR A 49 -7.27 -0.66 2.10
C TYR A 49 -6.02 0.20 2.29
N TRP A 50 -5.47 0.20 3.49
CA TRP A 50 -4.14 0.73 3.75
C TRP A 50 -3.16 -0.44 3.65
N VAL A 51 -2.32 -0.48 2.64
CA VAL A 51 -1.44 -1.61 2.36
C VAL A 51 0.01 -1.20 2.57
N ALA A 52 0.64 -1.84 3.55
CA ALA A 52 2.03 -1.65 3.90
C ALA A 52 2.75 -3.01 3.77
N LEU A 53 2.72 -3.58 2.56
CA LEU A 53 3.33 -4.87 2.27
C LEU A 53 4.72 -4.71 1.67
N PRO A 54 5.60 -5.72 1.82
CA PRO A 54 6.92 -5.70 1.21
C PRO A 54 6.85 -6.05 -0.30
N LEU A 55 6.46 -5.07 -1.11
CA LEU A 55 6.30 -5.20 -2.57
C LEU A 55 7.64 -5.00 -3.28
N THR A 56 7.97 -5.91 -4.20
CA THR A 56 9.17 -5.81 -5.03
C THR A 56 8.84 -5.19 -6.38
N THR A 57 9.58 -4.17 -6.78
CA THR A 57 9.48 -3.51 -8.09
C THR A 57 10.85 -3.40 -8.75
N GLN A 58 10.85 -3.08 -10.04
CA GLN A 58 12.08 -2.79 -10.76
C GLN A 58 12.67 -1.47 -10.26
N ASN A 59 13.97 -1.47 -10.04
CA ASN A 59 14.76 -0.32 -9.66
C ASN A 59 15.40 0.31 -10.90
N SER A 60 14.93 1.49 -11.28
CA SER A 60 15.47 2.23 -12.45
C SER A 60 16.75 3.01 -12.14
N LEU A 61 17.25 2.97 -10.90
CA LEU A 61 18.40 3.77 -10.45
C LEU A 61 19.72 2.98 -10.42
N SER A 62 19.68 1.65 -10.53
CA SER A 62 20.87 0.81 -10.47
C SER A 62 20.79 -0.36 -11.44
N GLN A 63 21.81 -0.49 -12.30
CA GLN A 63 21.97 -1.68 -13.15
C GLN A 63 22.46 -2.90 -12.36
N TYR A 64 23.13 -2.69 -11.22
CA TYR A 64 23.66 -3.76 -10.36
C TYR A 64 22.63 -4.26 -9.35
N GLN A 65 21.64 -3.43 -9.00
CA GLN A 65 20.53 -3.76 -8.11
C GLN A 65 19.23 -3.43 -8.84
N PRO A 66 18.79 -4.28 -9.78
CA PRO A 66 17.66 -4.00 -10.66
C PRO A 66 16.30 -4.13 -9.96
N GLU A 67 16.28 -4.55 -8.69
CA GLU A 67 15.08 -4.69 -7.88
C GLU A 67 15.16 -3.81 -6.64
N TRP A 68 14.00 -3.31 -6.22
CA TRP A 68 13.82 -2.58 -4.97
C TRP A 68 12.59 -3.12 -4.26
N GLN A 69 12.65 -3.19 -2.92
CA GLN A 69 11.56 -3.68 -2.10
C GLN A 69 11.09 -2.59 -1.13
N SER A 70 9.79 -2.29 -1.17
CA SER A 70 9.11 -1.42 -0.21
C SER A 70 9.09 -2.06 1.16
N LEU A 71 9.08 -1.26 2.22
CA LEU A 71 8.97 -1.73 3.62
C LEU A 71 10.04 -2.73 4.14
N GLY A 72 10.89 -3.29 3.27
CA GLY A 72 11.95 -4.29 3.47
C GLY A 72 12.22 -4.77 4.90
N THR A 73 13.47 -4.69 5.36
CA THR A 73 13.85 -5.03 6.74
C THR A 73 13.51 -3.93 7.75
N TRP A 74 13.04 -2.77 7.29
CA TRP A 74 12.80 -1.63 8.16
C TRP A 74 11.46 -1.73 8.90
N MET A 75 10.51 -2.50 8.37
CA MET A 75 9.24 -2.81 9.02
C MET A 75 9.41 -3.68 10.28
N SER A 76 10.39 -4.60 10.31
CA SER A 76 10.69 -5.41 11.50
C SER A 76 11.43 -4.64 12.60
N ASN A 77 11.99 -3.46 12.27
CA ASN A 77 12.91 -2.74 13.15
C ASN A 77 12.21 -1.62 13.97
N GLY A 78 10.90 -1.46 13.84
CA GLY A 78 10.10 -0.54 14.66
C GLY A 78 10.28 0.95 14.34
N TYR A 79 10.99 1.30 13.27
CA TYR A 79 11.20 2.69 12.84
C TYR A 79 10.01 3.30 12.10
N VAL A 80 8.95 2.51 11.83
CA VAL A 80 7.78 2.92 11.05
C VAL A 80 6.55 2.94 11.93
N ASN A 81 5.91 4.10 12.01
CA ASN A 81 4.62 4.22 12.66
C ASN A 81 3.51 4.04 11.63
N LEU A 82 3.00 2.83 11.52
CA LEU A 82 1.84 2.52 10.67
C LEU A 82 0.53 2.68 11.46
N PRO A 83 -0.56 3.10 10.80
CA PRO A 83 -1.88 3.07 11.43
C PRO A 83 -2.32 1.62 11.71
N LYS A 84 -3.11 1.42 12.76
CA LYS A 84 -3.55 0.08 13.20
C LYS A 84 -4.36 -0.69 12.16
N THR A 85 -4.97 0.01 11.21
CA THR A 85 -5.77 -0.57 10.12
C THR A 85 -4.92 -0.96 8.90
N ALA A 86 -3.59 -0.77 8.97
CA ALA A 86 -2.69 -1.12 7.88
C ALA A 86 -2.58 -2.65 7.75
N ILE A 87 -2.75 -3.13 6.52
CA ILE A 87 -2.50 -4.50 6.12
C ILE A 87 -1.00 -4.68 5.97
N THR A 88 -0.44 -5.48 6.86
CA THR A 88 0.99 -5.78 6.94
C THR A 88 1.28 -7.26 6.68
N ASP A 89 0.25 -8.10 6.70
CA ASP A 89 0.34 -9.54 6.47
C ASP A 89 0.44 -9.85 4.97
N PRO A 90 1.56 -10.42 4.48
CA PRO A 90 1.73 -10.81 3.08
C PRO A 90 0.65 -11.78 2.57
N ASP A 91 0.07 -12.60 3.46
CA ASP A 91 -0.93 -13.59 3.08
C ASP A 91 -2.35 -12.99 3.01
N PHE A 92 -2.53 -11.72 3.36
CA PHE A 92 -3.83 -11.04 3.29
C PHE A 92 -4.38 -10.99 1.86
N PHE A 93 -3.49 -10.75 0.88
CA PHE A 93 -3.83 -10.83 -0.53
C PHE A 93 -3.11 -12.01 -1.16
N CYS A 94 -3.86 -12.90 -1.81
CA CYS A 94 -3.31 -14.00 -2.61
C CYS A 94 -2.74 -13.48 -3.97
N LEU A 95 -1.99 -12.37 -3.93
CA LEU A 95 -1.43 -11.68 -5.08
C LEU A 95 0.05 -12.00 -5.29
N LEU A 96 0.75 -12.41 -4.22
CA LEU A 96 2.17 -12.70 -4.26
C LEU A 96 2.36 -14.22 -4.27
N PRO A 97 3.02 -14.81 -5.29
CA PRO A 97 3.45 -16.18 -5.18
C PRO A 97 4.41 -16.29 -3.99
N ALA A 98 4.17 -17.26 -3.11
CA ALA A 98 5.14 -17.62 -2.07
C ALA A 98 6.51 -17.74 -2.74
N ARG A 99 7.52 -17.03 -2.22
CA ARG A 99 8.88 -17.05 -2.78
C ARG A 99 9.35 -18.50 -2.88
N HIS A 100 9.23 -19.11 -4.06
CA HIS A 100 10.00 -20.30 -4.37
C HIS A 100 11.46 -19.87 -4.37
N ASP A 101 12.24 -20.51 -3.51
CA ASP A 101 13.67 -20.28 -3.34
C ASP A 101 14.36 -20.21 -4.71
N LEU A 102 14.86 -19.02 -5.08
CA LEU A 102 15.52 -18.73 -6.38
C LEU A 102 16.85 -19.49 -6.56
N ARG A 103 17.16 -20.45 -5.69
CA ARG A 103 18.34 -21.33 -5.80
C ARG A 103 18.21 -22.47 -6.81
N THR A 104 17.06 -22.63 -7.46
CA THR A 104 16.81 -23.82 -8.32
C THR A 104 16.95 -23.55 -9.83
N ILE A 105 17.35 -22.35 -10.28
CA ILE A 105 17.41 -22.01 -11.73
C ILE A 105 18.85 -22.10 -12.30
N CYS A 106 19.84 -22.48 -11.50
CA CYS A 106 21.20 -22.74 -11.98
C CYS A 106 21.65 -24.17 -11.64
N THR A 107 21.11 -25.15 -12.37
CA THR A 107 21.70 -26.48 -12.59
C THR A 107 21.43 -26.94 -13.99
#